data_AF-A0A1S6PT33-F1
#
_entry.id   AF-A0A1S6PT33-F1
#
_cell.length_a   1.000
_cell.length_b   1.000
_cell.length_c   1.000
_cell.angle_alpha   90.00
_cell.angle_beta   90.00
_cell.angle_gamma   90.00
#
_symmetry.space_group_name_H-M   'P 1'
#
loop_
_entity.id
_entity.type
_entity.pdbx_description
1 polymer ?
#
loop_
_entity_poly.entity_id
_entity_poly.type
_entity_poly.pdbx_seq_one_letter_code
_entity_poly.pdbx_strand_id
1 'polypeptide(L)'
;RRPFDFRNISIKFSGREEGSAEVQLGQTHVMAFVTAQLTQPYKDRPNEGTLSMFTEFSPMADPSFEPGRPSEAAVELGRVIDRGLRESRAVDTESLCVLSGKSVWAVRVDLHILDNGGNLVDAANIAALAALLTFRRPECSLGGEDGQQVIVHPPEVREPLPLIIHHLPIAVTFAFFSNESTVVFDPTHYEEAVMGGRMTATLNANNDICAIQKAGGEGVLQSVIMQCLRIAGQKAYDITTKIKNAVESYNTERALRKIKRHPSSVALDISGAGVNIEKNQNKPVPQKGDSERSNLTSEKSVADQSMDIEGEAKSSEQQQTNKIDGDAKNFIGGPSSWNKNAK
;
A
#
# COMPACT_ATOMS: atom_id res chain seq x y z
N ARG A 1 -10.09 -22.19 0.28
CA ARG A 1 -8.79 -21.50 0.52
C ARG A 1 -8.13 -22.13 1.74
N ARG A 2 -6.79 -22.13 1.88
CA ARG A 2 -6.17 -22.56 3.13
C ARG A 2 -6.38 -21.48 4.21
N PRO A 3 -6.26 -21.80 5.51
CA PRO A 3 -6.55 -20.84 6.59
C PRO A 3 -5.69 -19.58 6.57
N PHE A 4 -4.48 -19.64 6.05
CA PHE A 4 -3.53 -18.52 5.97
C PHE A 4 -3.34 -17.95 4.56
N ASP A 5 -4.24 -18.28 3.64
CA ASP A 5 -4.22 -17.76 2.27
C ASP A 5 -5.18 -16.57 2.15
N PHE A 6 -4.69 -15.49 1.54
CA PHE A 6 -5.50 -14.32 1.22
C PHE A 6 -6.38 -14.60 0.01
N ARG A 7 -7.54 -13.94 -0.05
CA ARG A 7 -8.33 -13.89 -1.29
C ARG A 7 -7.57 -13.13 -2.38
N ASN A 8 -7.98 -13.32 -3.64
CA ASN A 8 -7.35 -12.62 -4.75
C ASN A 8 -7.57 -11.11 -4.60
N ILE A 9 -6.48 -10.34 -4.73
CA ILE A 9 -6.50 -8.88 -4.63
C ILE A 9 -6.38 -8.33 -6.05
N SER A 10 -7.34 -7.52 -6.46
CA SER A 10 -7.24 -6.68 -7.66
C SER A 10 -7.22 -5.22 -7.23
N ILE A 11 -6.21 -4.49 -7.70
CA ILE A 11 -6.10 -3.05 -7.50
C ILE A 11 -6.24 -2.41 -8.87
N LYS A 12 -7.24 -1.54 -9.03
CA LYS A 12 -7.50 -0.77 -10.24
C LYS A 12 -7.42 0.71 -9.89
N PHE A 13 -6.92 1.49 -10.84
CA PHE A 13 -6.83 2.94 -10.69
C PHE A 13 -7.69 3.59 -11.76
N SER A 14 -8.51 4.55 -11.36
CA SER A 14 -9.37 5.26 -12.30
C SER A 14 -8.50 6.23 -13.09
N GLY A 15 -8.21 5.91 -14.34
CA GLY A 15 -7.25 6.66 -15.17
C GLY A 15 -7.60 8.12 -15.50
N ARG A 16 -8.73 8.63 -15.01
CA ARG A 16 -9.23 9.99 -15.23
C ARG A 16 -8.98 10.93 -14.04
N GLU A 17 -9.04 10.42 -12.81
CA GLU A 17 -8.93 11.21 -11.59
C GLU A 17 -7.74 10.69 -10.77
N GLU A 18 -6.70 11.52 -10.65
CA GLU A 18 -5.50 11.17 -9.87
C GLU A 18 -5.86 11.04 -8.39
N GLY A 19 -5.38 9.97 -7.73
CA GLY A 19 -5.70 9.69 -6.32
C GLY A 19 -6.99 8.92 -6.08
N SER A 20 -7.48 8.21 -7.09
CA SER A 20 -8.58 7.24 -6.96
C SER A 20 -8.03 5.81 -7.07
N ALA A 21 -8.48 4.92 -6.18
CA ALA A 21 -8.13 3.50 -6.23
C ALA A 21 -9.33 2.62 -5.88
N GLU A 22 -9.60 1.62 -6.71
CA GLU A 22 -10.59 0.58 -6.49
C GLU A 22 -9.86 -0.71 -6.11
N VAL A 23 -10.19 -1.26 -4.96
CA VAL A 23 -9.61 -2.51 -4.45
C VAL A 23 -10.70 -3.54 -4.31
N GLN A 24 -10.51 -4.66 -4.98
CA GLN A 24 -11.36 -5.83 -4.87
C GLN A 24 -10.59 -6.95 -4.16
N LEU A 25 -11.08 -7.33 -2.99
CA LEU A 25 -10.59 -8.45 -2.19
C LEU A 25 -11.62 -9.59 -2.24
N GLY A 26 -11.47 -10.47 -3.22
CA GLY A 26 -12.50 -11.46 -3.52
C GLY A 26 -13.84 -10.80 -3.89
N GLN A 27 -14.82 -10.88 -2.99
CA GLN A 27 -16.14 -10.23 -3.15
C GLN A 27 -16.19 -8.83 -2.53
N THR A 28 -15.27 -8.52 -1.61
CA THR A 28 -15.24 -7.20 -0.98
C THR A 28 -14.72 -6.16 -1.95
N HIS A 29 -15.45 -5.06 -2.11
CA HIS A 29 -15.08 -3.99 -3.04
C HIS A 29 -15.10 -2.64 -2.32
N VAL A 30 -13.95 -1.96 -2.34
CA VAL A 30 -13.76 -0.65 -1.71
C VAL A 30 -13.17 0.32 -2.72
N MET A 31 -13.72 1.53 -2.77
CA MET A 31 -13.19 2.63 -3.55
C MET A 31 -12.66 3.71 -2.60
N ALA A 32 -11.45 4.18 -2.87
CA ALA A 32 -10.80 5.23 -2.11
C ALA A 32 -10.56 6.45 -3.02
N PHE A 33 -10.84 7.64 -2.49
CA PHE A 33 -10.52 8.91 -3.11
C PHE A 33 -9.69 9.76 -2.17
N VAL A 34 -8.69 10.44 -2.71
CA VAL A 34 -7.87 11.39 -1.98
C VAL A 34 -8.11 12.78 -2.54
N THR A 35 -8.41 13.72 -1.66
CA THR A 35 -8.55 15.13 -1.97
C THR A 35 -7.61 15.95 -1.09
N ALA A 36 -7.17 17.12 -1.57
CA ALA A 36 -6.36 18.03 -0.77
C ALA A 36 -6.87 19.46 -0.91
N GLN A 37 -6.91 20.17 0.21
CA GLN A 37 -7.32 21.57 0.29
C GLN A 37 -6.35 22.37 1.17
N LEU A 38 -6.17 23.66 0.85
CA LEU A 38 -5.41 24.56 1.71
C LEU A 38 -6.27 24.99 2.90
N THR A 39 -5.76 24.78 4.10
CA THR A 39 -6.44 25.12 5.35
C THR A 39 -5.45 25.75 6.32
N GLN A 40 -5.98 26.38 7.36
CA GLN A 40 -5.13 26.85 8.45
C GLN A 40 -4.74 25.66 9.35
N PRO A 41 -3.45 25.51 9.72
CA PRO A 41 -3.03 24.45 10.62
C PRO A 41 -3.60 24.62 12.03
N TYR A 42 -3.55 23.55 12.82
CA TYR A 42 -3.85 23.63 14.25
C TYR A 42 -2.83 24.51 14.97
N LYS A 43 -3.28 25.23 16.00
CA LYS A 43 -2.41 26.12 16.80
C LYS A 43 -1.25 25.38 17.47
N ASP A 44 -1.49 24.14 17.87
CA ASP A 44 -0.47 23.31 18.54
C ASP A 44 0.61 22.81 17.58
N ARG A 45 0.30 22.73 16.28
CA ARG A 45 1.16 22.17 15.22
C ARG A 45 1.13 23.06 13.98
N PRO A 46 1.73 24.27 14.03
CA PRO A 46 1.68 25.24 12.92
C PRO A 46 2.50 24.82 11.70
N ASN A 47 3.43 23.85 11.84
CA ASN A 47 4.36 23.40 10.80
C ASN A 47 3.93 22.10 10.12
N GLU A 48 2.77 21.54 10.48
CA GLU A 48 2.33 20.23 10.01
C GLU A 48 1.00 20.37 9.27
N GLY A 49 0.87 19.68 8.14
CA GLY A 49 -0.40 19.46 7.47
C GLY A 49 -1.29 18.47 8.22
N THR A 50 -2.50 18.27 7.71
CA THR A 50 -3.46 17.34 8.32
C THR A 50 -3.79 16.20 7.36
N LEU A 51 -3.93 15.00 7.91
CA LEU A 51 -4.48 13.83 7.23
C LEU A 51 -5.76 13.45 7.96
N SER A 52 -6.86 13.27 7.24
CA SER A 52 -8.15 12.85 7.79
C SER A 52 -8.74 11.71 6.98
N MET A 53 -9.33 10.74 7.67
CA MET A 53 -9.97 9.56 7.06
C MET A 53 -11.46 9.60 7.30
N PHE A 54 -12.22 9.37 6.23
CA PHE A 54 -13.68 9.25 6.30
C PHE A 54 -14.09 7.95 5.63
N THR A 55 -15.04 7.27 6.25
CA THR A 55 -15.58 6.00 5.80
C THR A 55 -17.08 6.17 5.59
N GLU A 56 -17.53 5.89 4.38
CA GLU A 56 -18.93 5.94 4.00
C GLU A 56 -19.42 4.52 3.70
N PHE A 57 -20.41 4.09 4.47
CA PHE A 57 -21.08 2.83 4.26
C PHE A 57 -22.33 3.08 3.43
N SER A 58 -22.39 2.45 2.27
CA SER A 58 -23.54 2.53 1.38
C SER A 58 -24.47 1.34 1.60
N PRO A 59 -25.80 1.52 1.62
CA PRO A 59 -26.76 0.41 1.60
C PRO A 59 -26.59 -0.52 0.37
N MET A 60 -25.88 -0.06 -0.66
CA MET A 60 -25.49 -0.87 -1.80
C MET A 60 -24.52 -2.00 -1.43
N ALA A 61 -23.65 -1.77 -0.44
CA ALA A 61 -22.66 -2.75 -0.02
C ALA A 61 -23.23 -3.81 0.90
N ASP A 62 -24.15 -3.42 1.78
CA ASP A 62 -24.86 -4.32 2.69
C ASP A 62 -26.20 -3.69 3.05
N PRO A 63 -27.33 -4.42 2.95
CA PRO A 63 -28.64 -3.90 3.35
C PRO A 63 -28.73 -3.47 4.82
N SER A 64 -27.83 -3.95 5.68
CA SER A 64 -27.74 -3.53 7.08
C SER A 64 -27.14 -2.14 7.27
N PHE A 65 -26.53 -1.56 6.23
CA PHE A 65 -25.93 -0.23 6.30
C PHE A 65 -26.99 0.83 6.08
N GLU A 66 -27.29 1.59 7.13
CA GLU A 66 -28.21 2.72 7.04
C GLU A 66 -27.50 3.96 6.47
N PRO A 67 -28.10 4.67 5.49
CA PRO A 67 -27.55 5.90 4.98
C PRO A 67 -27.73 7.03 6.00
N GLY A 68 -26.71 7.86 6.19
CA GLY A 68 -26.77 9.02 7.07
C GLY A 68 -25.76 8.94 8.22
N ARG A 69 -26.23 8.68 9.45
CA ARG A 69 -25.34 8.62 10.61
C ARG A 69 -24.35 7.46 10.44
N PRO A 70 -23.03 7.68 10.58
CA PRO A 70 -22.06 6.60 10.47
C PRO A 70 -22.30 5.57 11.58
N SER A 71 -22.38 4.31 11.17
CA SER A 71 -22.52 3.18 12.08
C SER A 71 -21.26 2.99 12.93
N GLU A 72 -21.38 2.24 14.04
CA GLU A 72 -20.21 1.94 14.88
C GLU A 72 -19.10 1.24 14.10
N ALA A 73 -19.46 0.32 13.20
CA ALA A 73 -18.51 -0.37 12.32
C ALA A 73 -17.81 0.59 11.35
N ALA A 74 -18.50 1.59 10.80
CA ALA A 74 -17.90 2.59 9.94
C ALA A 74 -16.90 3.46 10.71
N VAL A 75 -17.26 3.87 11.93
CA VAL A 75 -16.37 4.67 12.81
C VAL A 75 -15.16 3.85 13.26
N GLU A 76 -15.35 2.57 13.62
CA GLU A 76 -14.26 1.66 13.97
C GLU A 76 -13.29 1.50 12.79
N LEU A 77 -13.80 1.23 11.59
CA LEU A 77 -13.00 1.07 10.38
C LEU A 77 -12.11 2.30 10.14
N GLY A 78 -12.71 3.49 10.13
CA GLY A 78 -11.98 4.74 9.91
C GLY A 78 -10.90 4.97 10.97
N ARG A 79 -11.21 4.69 12.25
CA ARG A 79 -10.25 4.85 13.36
C ARG A 79 -9.10 3.85 13.32
N VAL A 80 -9.36 2.59 12.94
CA VAL A 80 -8.31 1.57 12.85
C VAL A 80 -7.30 1.95 11.77
N ILE A 81 -7.79 2.41 10.61
CA ILE A 81 -6.92 2.82 9.50
C ILE A 81 -6.21 4.15 9.81
N ASP A 82 -6.92 5.15 10.35
CA ASP A 82 -6.31 6.44 10.75
C ASP A 82 -5.19 6.23 11.78
N ARG A 83 -5.43 5.42 12.82
CA ARG A 83 -4.40 5.09 13.81
C ARG A 83 -3.20 4.40 13.17
N GLY A 84 -3.44 3.43 12.28
CA GLY A 84 -2.37 2.73 11.57
C GLY A 84 -1.48 3.67 10.75
N LEU A 85 -2.05 4.68 10.09
CA LEU A 85 -1.32 5.64 9.25
C LEU A 85 -0.69 6.78 10.05
N ARG A 86 -1.38 7.26 11.09
CA ARG A 86 -0.95 8.38 11.94
C ARG A 86 0.15 7.98 12.91
N GLU A 87 -0.02 6.87 13.63
CA GLU A 87 0.97 6.40 14.62
C GLU A 87 2.27 5.96 13.94
N SER A 88 2.16 5.44 12.72
CA SER A 88 3.33 5.08 11.93
C SER A 88 3.98 6.29 11.27
N ARG A 89 3.34 7.47 11.19
CA ARG A 89 3.83 8.61 10.41
C ARG A 89 4.11 8.24 8.95
N ALA A 90 3.20 7.49 8.35
CA ALA A 90 3.38 6.99 6.99
C ALA A 90 3.48 8.12 5.94
N VAL A 91 2.70 9.19 6.12
CA VAL A 91 2.71 10.37 5.26
C VAL A 91 3.48 11.50 5.95
N ASP A 92 4.37 12.15 5.20
CA ASP A 92 5.14 13.29 5.69
C ASP A 92 4.23 14.54 5.82
N THR A 93 3.76 14.81 7.03
CA THR A 93 2.92 15.98 7.34
C THR A 93 3.70 17.29 7.32
N GLU A 94 5.03 17.27 7.48
CA GLU A 94 5.85 18.49 7.45
C GLU A 94 5.97 18.99 6.00
N SER A 95 6.11 18.08 5.04
CA SER A 95 6.13 18.39 3.60
C SER A 95 4.83 19.03 3.05
N LEU A 96 3.75 18.93 3.83
CA LEU A 96 2.44 19.51 3.51
C LEU A 96 2.32 20.97 3.96
N CYS A 97 3.26 21.49 4.75
CA CYS A 97 3.26 22.88 5.17
C CYS A 97 3.73 23.81 4.04
N VAL A 98 2.93 24.83 3.73
CA VAL A 98 3.30 25.86 2.73
C VAL A 98 3.79 27.12 3.42
N LEU A 99 2.99 27.62 4.37
CA LEU A 99 3.34 28.74 5.25
C LEU A 99 2.97 28.38 6.68
N SER A 100 3.99 28.30 7.54
CA SER A 100 3.83 27.99 8.96
C SER A 100 2.78 28.89 9.62
N GLY A 101 1.83 28.27 10.32
CA GLY A 101 0.77 28.94 11.07
C GLY A 101 -0.35 29.58 10.23
N LYS A 102 -0.18 29.67 8.89
CA LYS A 102 -1.14 30.33 8.00
C LYS A 102 -1.80 29.37 7.02
N SER A 103 -1.04 28.55 6.31
CA SER A 103 -1.56 27.69 5.25
C SER A 103 -0.80 26.38 5.14
N VAL A 104 -1.52 25.28 5.33
CA VAL A 104 -1.03 23.91 5.17
C VAL A 104 -2.00 23.11 4.31
N TRP A 105 -1.50 22.06 3.67
CA TRP A 105 -2.36 21.10 2.99
C TRP A 105 -3.07 20.21 4.00
N ALA A 106 -4.39 20.14 3.88
CA ALA A 106 -5.24 19.14 4.51
C ALA A 106 -5.60 18.08 3.48
N VAL A 107 -5.04 16.89 3.65
CA VAL A 107 -5.31 15.71 2.83
C VAL A 107 -6.45 14.94 3.47
N ARG A 108 -7.48 14.66 2.67
CA ARG A 108 -8.66 13.92 3.06
C ARG A 108 -8.72 12.63 2.24
N VAL A 109 -8.88 11.50 2.91
CA VAL A 109 -9.09 10.19 2.28
C VAL A 109 -10.52 9.76 2.56
N ASP A 110 -11.30 9.60 1.50
CA ASP A 110 -12.68 9.13 1.54
C ASP A 110 -12.72 7.68 1.06
N LEU A 111 -13.25 6.80 1.91
CA LEU A 111 -13.39 5.37 1.67
C LEU A 111 -14.86 5.04 1.50
N HIS A 112 -15.26 4.66 0.28
CA HIS A 112 -16.61 4.20 -0.02
C HIS A 112 -16.61 2.68 -0.13
N ILE A 113 -17.41 2.04 0.72
CA ILE A 113 -17.61 0.59 0.64
C ILE A 113 -18.69 0.32 -0.41
N LEU A 114 -18.34 -0.48 -1.42
CA LEU A 114 -19.22 -0.82 -2.54
C LEU A 114 -19.86 -2.19 -2.39
N ASP A 115 -19.12 -3.17 -1.85
CA ASP A 115 -19.59 -4.54 -1.60
C ASP A 115 -18.93 -5.10 -0.32
N ASN A 116 -19.74 -5.70 0.56
CA ASN A 116 -19.30 -6.26 1.84
C ASN A 116 -19.16 -7.79 1.79
N GLY A 117 -18.03 -8.27 1.25
CA GLY A 117 -17.66 -9.70 1.25
C GLY A 117 -16.89 -10.17 2.49
N GLY A 118 -16.79 -9.36 3.54
CA GLY A 118 -15.96 -9.60 4.73
C GLY A 118 -14.54 -9.02 4.66
N ASN A 119 -13.92 -8.81 5.82
CA ASN A 119 -12.62 -8.17 6.00
C ASN A 119 -12.50 -6.78 5.33
N LEU A 120 -13.41 -5.89 5.69
CA LEU A 120 -13.41 -4.50 5.20
C LEU A 120 -12.15 -3.73 5.61
N VAL A 121 -11.54 -4.06 6.75
CA VAL A 121 -10.37 -3.35 7.30
C VAL A 121 -9.16 -3.46 6.39
N ASP A 122 -8.81 -4.69 5.98
CA ASP A 122 -7.65 -4.91 5.14
C ASP A 122 -7.90 -4.33 3.73
N ALA A 123 -9.09 -4.54 3.16
CA ALA A 123 -9.44 -4.01 1.84
C ALA A 123 -9.39 -2.47 1.80
N ALA A 124 -9.97 -1.80 2.80
CA ALA A 124 -9.98 -0.35 2.89
C ALA A 124 -8.60 0.25 3.20
N ASN A 125 -7.76 -0.43 4.00
CA ASN A 125 -6.38 -0.02 4.22
C ASN A 125 -5.56 -0.07 2.92
N ILE A 126 -5.68 -1.15 2.14
CA ILE A 126 -5.01 -1.29 0.84
C ILE A 126 -5.50 -0.19 -0.11
N ALA A 127 -6.81 0.08 -0.14
CA ALA A 127 -7.38 1.13 -0.99
C ALA A 127 -6.87 2.53 -0.62
N ALA A 128 -6.85 2.85 0.68
CA ALA A 128 -6.31 4.13 1.18
C ALA A 128 -4.85 4.32 0.78
N LEU A 129 -4.00 3.31 0.97
CA LEU A 129 -2.58 3.37 0.62
C LEU A 129 -2.35 3.50 -0.89
N ALA A 130 -3.09 2.72 -1.69
CA ALA A 130 -3.00 2.78 -3.15
C ALA A 130 -3.44 4.16 -3.68
N ALA A 131 -4.49 4.73 -3.11
CA ALA A 131 -4.97 6.06 -3.47
C ALA A 131 -3.96 7.15 -3.05
N LEU A 132 -3.41 7.09 -1.83
CA LEU A 132 -2.39 8.03 -1.35
C LEU A 132 -1.12 8.01 -2.20
N LEU A 133 -0.68 6.83 -2.65
CA LEU A 133 0.50 6.68 -3.51
C LEU A 133 0.32 7.23 -4.93
N THR A 134 -0.91 7.24 -5.43
CA THR A 134 -1.24 7.74 -6.78
C THR A 134 -1.70 9.18 -6.78
N PHE A 135 -2.14 9.71 -5.64
CA PHE A 135 -2.57 11.08 -5.48
C PHE A 135 -1.43 12.06 -5.70
N ARG A 136 -1.76 13.17 -6.36
CA ARG A 136 -0.85 14.29 -6.57
C ARG A 136 -1.55 15.59 -6.25
N ARG A 137 -0.91 16.40 -5.42
CA ARG A 137 -1.40 17.73 -5.06
C ARG A 137 -0.95 18.77 -6.09
N PRO A 138 -1.75 19.81 -6.35
CA PRO A 138 -1.31 20.91 -7.18
C PRO A 138 -0.11 21.65 -6.54
N GLU A 139 0.73 22.23 -7.38
CA GLU A 139 1.89 22.99 -6.94
C GLU A 139 1.45 24.38 -6.43
N CYS A 140 2.06 24.85 -5.35
CA CYS A 140 1.86 26.19 -4.82
C CYS A 140 3.14 27.02 -4.97
N SER A 141 2.99 28.29 -5.31
CA SER A 141 4.06 29.28 -5.13
C SER A 141 3.65 30.34 -4.13
N LEU A 142 4.64 30.92 -3.47
CA LEU A 142 4.46 32.12 -2.66
C LEU A 142 4.57 33.35 -3.56
N GLY A 143 3.63 34.27 -3.41
CA GLY A 143 3.59 35.54 -4.14
C GLY A 143 3.15 36.70 -3.24
N GLY A 144 2.96 37.86 -3.86
CA GLY A 144 2.66 39.12 -3.19
C GLY A 144 3.92 39.87 -2.73
N GLU A 145 3.78 41.17 -2.45
CA GLU A 145 4.89 42.04 -2.00
C GLU A 145 5.50 41.55 -0.67
N ASP A 146 4.69 40.91 0.18
CA ASP A 146 5.10 40.38 1.49
C ASP A 146 5.51 38.89 1.46
N GLY A 147 5.39 38.20 0.31
CA GLY A 147 5.66 36.76 0.18
C GLY A 147 4.70 35.83 0.96
N GLN A 148 3.59 36.36 1.48
CA GLN A 148 2.63 35.62 2.31
C GLN A 148 1.35 35.20 1.58
N GLN A 149 1.24 35.44 0.28
CA GLN A 149 0.08 35.03 -0.52
C GLN A 149 0.38 33.68 -1.18
N VAL A 150 -0.49 32.69 -0.96
CA VAL A 150 -0.35 31.36 -1.57
C VAL A 150 -1.10 31.35 -2.90
N ILE A 151 -0.38 31.08 -3.98
CA ILE A 151 -0.94 30.95 -5.34
C ILE A 151 -0.89 29.46 -5.70
N VAL A 152 -2.07 28.85 -5.89
CA VAL A 152 -2.20 27.46 -6.34
C VAL A 152 -2.19 27.44 -7.86
N HIS A 153 -1.28 26.68 -8.45
CA HIS A 153 -1.21 26.52 -9.90
C HIS A 153 -2.10 25.36 -10.35
N PRO A 154 -2.96 25.56 -11.35
CA PRO A 154 -3.73 24.46 -11.93
C PRO A 154 -2.79 23.44 -12.60
N PRO A 155 -3.21 22.17 -12.73
CA PRO A 155 -2.39 21.08 -13.26
C PRO A 155 -1.96 21.28 -14.73
N GLU A 156 -2.60 22.21 -15.44
CA GLU A 156 -2.26 22.60 -16.82
C GLU A 156 -1.02 23.50 -16.89
N VAL A 157 -0.79 24.30 -15.85
CA VAL A 157 0.31 25.27 -15.79
C VAL A 157 1.55 24.67 -15.14
N ARG A 158 1.37 23.89 -14.06
CA ARG A 158 2.46 23.19 -13.37
C ARG A 158 2.10 21.75 -13.08
N GLU A 159 3.12 20.88 -13.08
CA GLU A 159 2.90 19.46 -12.82
C GLU A 159 2.53 19.23 -11.34
N PRO A 160 1.43 18.48 -11.07
CA PRO A 160 1.09 18.06 -9.71
C PRO A 160 2.18 17.20 -9.06
N LEU A 161 2.48 17.51 -7.80
CA LEU A 161 3.50 16.87 -7.00
C LEU A 161 2.92 15.67 -6.24
N PRO A 162 3.63 14.52 -6.21
CA PRO A 162 3.22 13.39 -5.39
C PRO A 162 3.37 13.70 -3.90
N LEU A 163 2.66 12.93 -3.07
CA LEU A 163 2.88 12.94 -1.63
C LEU A 163 4.16 12.18 -1.26
N ILE A 164 4.84 12.64 -0.22
CA ILE A 164 5.99 11.93 0.35
C ILE A 164 5.45 10.92 1.36
N ILE A 165 5.63 9.63 1.05
CA ILE A 165 5.21 8.52 1.88
C ILE A 165 6.45 7.74 2.29
N HIS A 166 6.75 7.72 3.60
CA HIS A 166 7.95 7.08 4.14
C HIS A 166 7.85 5.55 4.08
N HIS A 167 6.67 5.01 4.37
CA HIS A 167 6.44 3.58 4.40
C HIS A 167 4.95 3.22 4.32
N LEU A 168 4.64 1.92 4.17
CA LEU A 168 3.29 1.43 3.88
C LEU A 168 2.80 0.52 5.01
N PRO A 169 2.03 1.05 5.98
CA PRO A 169 1.46 0.26 7.07
C PRO A 169 0.25 -0.56 6.58
N ILE A 170 0.44 -1.86 6.37
CA ILE A 170 -0.58 -2.80 5.91
C ILE A 170 -1.35 -3.38 7.09
N ALA A 171 -2.68 -3.29 7.05
CA ALA A 171 -3.55 -4.00 7.99
C ALA A 171 -3.74 -5.47 7.58
N VAL A 172 -3.64 -6.35 8.56
CA VAL A 172 -3.78 -7.81 8.44
C VAL A 172 -4.73 -8.28 9.53
N THR A 173 -5.87 -8.85 9.14
CA THR A 173 -6.92 -9.27 10.07
C THR A 173 -7.02 -10.79 10.21
N PHE A 174 -7.05 -11.24 11.46
CA PHE A 174 -7.24 -12.63 11.87
C PHE A 174 -8.57 -12.78 12.60
N ALA A 175 -9.31 -13.85 12.29
CA ALA A 175 -10.50 -14.29 13.00
C ALA A 175 -10.19 -15.52 13.85
N PHE A 176 -10.73 -15.53 15.07
CA PHE A 176 -10.62 -16.62 16.03
C PHE A 176 -11.96 -17.33 16.17
N PHE A 177 -11.94 -18.66 16.11
CA PHE A 177 -13.13 -19.49 16.25
C PHE A 177 -13.06 -20.31 17.55
N SER A 178 -14.10 -20.21 18.36
CA SER A 178 -14.17 -20.74 19.72
C SER A 178 -14.06 -22.25 19.81
N ASN A 179 -14.55 -22.96 18.80
CA ASN A 179 -14.77 -24.40 18.93
C ASN A 179 -13.50 -25.23 18.68
N GLU A 180 -12.46 -24.65 18.06
CA GLU A 180 -11.31 -25.42 17.56
C GLU A 180 -9.94 -24.76 17.79
N SER A 181 -9.85 -23.60 18.47
CA SER A 181 -8.62 -22.78 18.49
C SER A 181 -8.09 -22.49 17.06
N THR A 182 -8.99 -22.51 16.07
CA THR A 182 -8.65 -22.29 14.67
C THR A 182 -8.54 -20.80 14.43
N VAL A 183 -7.44 -20.41 13.80
CA VAL A 183 -7.21 -19.03 13.35
C VAL A 183 -7.34 -19.01 11.83
N VAL A 184 -8.18 -18.11 11.34
CA VAL A 184 -8.33 -17.86 9.89
C VAL A 184 -7.87 -16.45 9.60
N PHE A 185 -7.05 -16.32 8.58
CA PHE A 185 -6.64 -15.03 8.01
C PHE A 185 -7.69 -14.56 6.99
N ASP A 186 -7.98 -13.27 6.92
CA ASP A 186 -8.90 -12.69 5.93
C ASP A 186 -10.30 -13.32 5.93
N PRO A 187 -11.08 -13.16 7.02
CA PRO A 187 -12.40 -13.78 7.12
C PRO A 187 -13.38 -13.25 6.06
N THR A 188 -14.17 -14.14 5.50
CA THR A 188 -15.32 -13.83 4.66
C THR A 188 -16.51 -13.36 5.50
N HIS A 189 -17.51 -12.75 4.88
CA HIS A 189 -18.71 -12.27 5.58
C HIS A 189 -19.37 -13.37 6.47
N TYR A 190 -19.47 -14.60 5.97
CA TYR A 190 -20.02 -15.73 6.74
C TYR A 190 -19.11 -16.18 7.89
N GLU A 191 -17.79 -16.13 7.69
CA GLU A 191 -16.81 -16.44 8.72
C GLU A 191 -16.82 -15.37 9.82
N GLU A 192 -16.98 -14.09 9.46
CA GLU A 192 -17.15 -12.99 10.43
C GLU A 192 -18.44 -13.12 11.25
N ALA A 193 -19.51 -13.66 10.66
CA ALA A 193 -20.77 -13.87 11.37
C ALA A 193 -20.68 -14.93 12.48
N VAL A 194 -19.75 -15.88 12.38
CA VAL A 194 -19.59 -17.00 13.34
C VAL A 194 -18.29 -16.94 14.15
N MET A 195 -17.44 -15.93 13.94
CA MET A 195 -16.19 -15.79 14.69
C MET A 195 -16.46 -15.42 16.16
N GLY A 196 -15.64 -15.96 17.07
CA GLY A 196 -15.67 -15.61 18.50
C GLY A 196 -14.92 -14.32 18.82
N GLY A 197 -14.02 -13.89 17.92
CA GLY A 197 -13.30 -12.62 18.02
C GLY A 197 -12.39 -12.38 16.83
N ARG A 198 -11.86 -11.17 16.72
CA ARG A 198 -10.88 -10.79 15.69
C ARG A 198 -9.71 -9.99 16.24
N MET A 199 -8.59 -10.06 15.55
CA MET A 199 -7.43 -9.21 15.77
C MET A 199 -6.92 -8.67 14.45
N THR A 200 -6.79 -7.35 14.36
CA THR A 200 -6.14 -6.65 13.25
C THR A 200 -4.78 -6.17 13.72
N ALA A 201 -3.73 -6.53 12.98
CA ALA A 201 -2.39 -5.99 13.17
C ALA A 201 -2.00 -5.15 11.96
N THR A 202 -1.48 -3.96 12.19
CA THR A 202 -0.95 -3.09 11.16
C THR A 202 0.58 -3.15 11.20
N LEU A 203 1.20 -3.59 10.11
CA LEU A 203 2.64 -3.76 10.02
C LEU A 203 3.21 -3.07 8.79
N ASN A 204 4.44 -2.59 8.92
CA ASN A 204 5.21 -2.09 7.80
C ASN A 204 5.96 -3.23 7.07
N ALA A 205 6.45 -2.98 5.87
CA ALA A 205 7.32 -3.89 5.11
C ALA A 205 8.62 -4.26 5.83
N ASN A 206 9.06 -3.44 6.80
CA ASN A 206 10.21 -3.72 7.66
C ASN A 206 9.88 -4.66 8.84
N ASN A 207 8.66 -5.21 8.89
CA ASN A 207 8.12 -5.97 10.02
C ASN A 207 7.95 -5.17 11.32
N ASP A 208 7.98 -3.84 11.24
CA ASP A 208 7.65 -2.97 12.38
C ASP A 208 6.14 -2.96 12.60
N ILE A 209 5.73 -3.15 13.86
CA ILE A 209 4.31 -3.14 14.25
C ILE A 209 3.89 -1.69 14.51
N CYS A 210 2.94 -1.20 13.72
CA CYS A 210 2.39 0.15 13.87
C CYS A 210 1.24 0.19 14.88
N ALA A 211 0.32 -0.77 14.79
CA ALA A 211 -0.84 -0.85 15.67
C ALA A 211 -1.35 -2.29 15.78
N ILE A 212 -1.95 -2.62 16.92
CA ILE A 212 -2.69 -3.87 17.11
C ILE A 212 -4.05 -3.52 17.69
N GLN A 213 -5.11 -4.07 17.10
CA GLN A 213 -6.48 -3.99 17.59
C GLN A 213 -7.01 -5.39 17.83
N LYS A 214 -7.36 -5.72 19.07
CA LYS A 214 -8.22 -6.86 19.36
C LYS A 214 -9.62 -6.34 19.68
N ALA A 215 -10.53 -6.44 18.72
CA ALA A 215 -11.89 -5.93 18.84
C ALA A 215 -12.74 -6.92 19.65
N GLY A 216 -12.65 -6.83 20.98
CA GLY A 216 -13.46 -7.62 21.90
C GLY A 216 -13.39 -9.14 21.66
N GLY A 217 -14.48 -9.84 22.00
CA GLY A 217 -14.63 -11.27 21.78
C GLY A 217 -13.83 -12.17 22.73
N GLU A 218 -13.64 -13.40 22.30
CA GLU A 218 -13.01 -14.47 23.07
C GLU A 218 -11.56 -14.17 23.48
N GLY A 219 -11.11 -14.72 24.62
CA GLY A 219 -9.73 -14.65 25.05
C GLY A 219 -8.80 -15.40 24.11
N VAL A 220 -7.67 -14.79 23.74
CA VAL A 220 -6.66 -15.40 22.87
C VAL A 220 -5.35 -15.53 23.65
N LEU A 221 -4.72 -16.70 23.59
CA LEU A 221 -3.43 -16.93 24.22
C LEU A 221 -2.34 -16.06 23.57
N GLN A 222 -1.41 -15.57 24.38
CA GLN A 222 -0.29 -14.75 23.91
C GLN A 222 0.56 -15.46 22.85
N SER A 223 0.78 -16.76 22.98
CA SER A 223 1.53 -17.56 22.01
C SER A 223 0.90 -17.52 20.62
N VAL A 224 -0.43 -17.58 20.55
CA VAL A 224 -1.20 -17.51 19.30
C VAL A 224 -1.08 -16.11 18.69
N ILE A 225 -1.15 -15.05 19.51
CA ILE A 225 -0.97 -13.66 19.05
C ILE A 225 0.43 -13.50 18.42
N MET A 226 1.47 -13.99 19.07
CA MET A 226 2.84 -13.92 18.56
C MET A 226 3.02 -14.69 17.24
N GLN A 227 2.35 -15.84 17.10
CA GLN A 227 2.33 -16.59 15.85
C GLN A 227 1.62 -15.81 14.74
N CYS A 228 0.46 -15.20 15.04
CA CYS A 228 -0.28 -14.37 14.09
C CYS A 228 0.56 -13.19 13.60
N LEU A 229 1.27 -12.50 14.50
CA LEU A 229 2.15 -11.37 14.14
C LEU A 229 3.28 -11.78 13.19
N ARG A 230 3.88 -12.96 13.40
CA ARG A 230 4.91 -13.48 12.50
C ARG A 230 4.36 -13.74 11.10
N ILE A 231 3.17 -14.33 11.01
CA ILE A 231 2.48 -14.56 9.73
C ILE A 231 2.10 -13.22 9.09
N ALA A 232 1.63 -12.26 9.90
CA ALA A 232 1.21 -10.95 9.46
C ALA A 232 2.35 -10.17 8.79
N GLY A 233 3.57 -10.23 9.33
CA GLY A 233 4.75 -9.60 8.70
C GLY A 233 5.01 -10.12 7.29
N GLN A 234 4.96 -11.45 7.10
CA GLN A 234 5.12 -12.05 5.76
C GLN A 234 4.01 -11.60 4.81
N LYS A 235 2.74 -11.61 5.27
CA LYS A 235 1.61 -11.19 4.43
C LYS A 235 1.62 -9.69 4.12
N ALA A 236 2.03 -8.85 5.06
CA ALA A 236 2.19 -7.42 4.85
C ALA A 236 3.24 -7.13 3.77
N TYR A 237 4.36 -7.87 3.76
CA TYR A 237 5.37 -7.76 2.71
C TYR A 237 4.82 -8.13 1.33
N ASP A 238 4.10 -9.26 1.22
CA ASP A 238 3.47 -9.70 -0.04
C ASP A 238 2.48 -8.66 -0.57
N ILE A 239 1.61 -8.13 0.30
CA ILE A 239 0.62 -7.10 -0.06
C ILE A 239 1.31 -5.80 -0.46
N THR A 240 2.34 -5.38 0.28
CA THR A 240 3.12 -4.17 -0.05
C THR A 240 3.74 -4.28 -1.44
N THR A 241 4.29 -5.44 -1.77
CA THR A 241 4.88 -5.69 -3.09
C THR A 241 3.83 -5.60 -4.20
N LYS A 242 2.64 -6.17 -3.98
CA LYS A 242 1.52 -6.06 -4.93
C LYS A 242 1.08 -4.60 -5.14
N ILE A 243 0.97 -3.82 -4.07
CA ILE A 243 0.61 -2.39 -4.16
C ILE A 243 1.67 -1.63 -4.97
N LYS A 244 2.96 -1.81 -4.65
CA LYS A 244 4.07 -1.15 -5.36
C LYS A 244 4.05 -1.47 -6.86
N ASN A 245 3.91 -2.74 -7.21
CA ASN A 245 3.86 -3.17 -8.62
C ASN A 245 2.66 -2.57 -9.37
N ALA A 246 1.49 -2.51 -8.71
CA ALA A 246 0.29 -1.92 -9.30
C ALA A 246 0.45 -0.40 -9.50
N VAL A 247 1.00 0.30 -8.52
CA VAL A 247 1.27 1.75 -8.59
C VAL A 247 2.34 2.08 -9.65
N GLU A 248 3.37 1.26 -9.78
CA GLU A 248 4.39 1.41 -10.82
C GLU A 248 3.79 1.24 -12.22
N SER A 249 2.97 0.21 -12.41
CA SER A 249 2.22 0.00 -13.67
C SER A 249 1.31 1.20 -13.99
N TYR A 250 0.62 1.75 -13.00
CA TYR A 250 -0.18 2.95 -13.18
C TYR A 250 0.66 4.19 -13.55
N ASN A 251 1.80 4.40 -12.88
CA ASN A 251 2.69 5.53 -13.13
C ASN A 251 3.32 5.46 -14.53
N THR A 252 3.67 4.27 -15.01
CA THR A 252 4.19 4.08 -16.37
C THR A 252 3.11 4.37 -17.43
N GLU A 253 1.89 3.86 -17.25
CA GLU A 253 0.76 4.20 -18.13
C GLU A 253 0.47 5.70 -18.15
N ARG A 254 0.51 6.35 -16.98
CA ARG A 254 0.34 7.81 -16.86
C ARG A 254 1.40 8.55 -17.66
N ALA A 255 2.68 8.16 -17.52
CA ALA A 255 3.78 8.78 -18.27
C ALA A 255 3.58 8.64 -19.79
N LEU A 256 3.15 7.47 -20.25
CA LEU A 256 2.84 7.22 -21.67
C LEU A 256 1.66 8.08 -22.17
N ARG A 257 0.61 8.27 -21.35
CA ARG A 257 -0.53 9.14 -21.71
C ARG A 257 -0.12 10.60 -21.87
N LYS A 258 0.86 11.08 -21.08
CA LYS A 258 1.41 12.44 -21.24
C LYS A 258 2.17 12.59 -22.55
N ILE A 259 3.00 11.61 -22.92
CA ILE A 259 3.76 11.65 -24.17
C ILE A 259 2.84 11.75 -25.39
N LYS A 260 1.71 11.02 -25.39
CA LYS A 260 0.72 11.04 -26.49
C LYS A 260 0.00 12.39 -26.67
N ARG A 261 -0.02 13.26 -25.65
CA ARG A 261 -0.73 14.55 -25.70
C ARG A 261 0.11 15.68 -26.30
N HIS A 262 1.44 15.53 -26.34
CA HIS A 262 2.27 16.40 -27.15
C HIS A 262 2.27 15.85 -28.57
N PRO A 263 1.79 16.58 -29.59
CA PRO A 263 1.96 16.13 -30.96
C PRO A 263 3.45 15.99 -31.17
N SER A 264 3.89 14.79 -31.58
CA SER A 264 5.21 14.62 -32.17
C SER A 264 5.39 15.75 -33.18
N SER A 265 6.37 16.61 -32.92
CA SER A 265 6.77 17.73 -33.77
C SER A 265 6.49 17.43 -35.23
N VAL A 266 5.69 18.29 -35.84
CA VAL A 266 5.40 18.38 -37.28
C VAL A 266 6.60 17.85 -38.07
N ALA A 267 6.44 16.69 -38.70
CA ALA A 267 7.34 16.29 -39.77
C ALA A 267 7.22 17.40 -40.84
N LEU A 268 8.26 18.22 -40.96
CA LEU A 268 8.41 19.14 -42.07
C LEU A 268 8.48 18.29 -43.35
N ASP A 269 7.36 18.13 -44.02
CA ASP A 269 7.29 17.70 -45.41
C ASP A 269 7.95 18.80 -46.26
N ILE A 270 9.27 18.68 -46.46
CA ILE A 270 9.97 19.40 -47.52
C ILE A 270 9.58 18.72 -48.83
N SER A 271 8.43 19.15 -49.36
CA SER A 271 8.04 18.91 -50.74
C SER A 271 8.89 19.79 -51.66
N GLY A 272 9.56 19.15 -52.62
CA GLY A 272 10.48 19.79 -53.55
C GLY A 272 9.77 20.59 -54.64
N ALA A 273 10.40 21.68 -55.05
CA ALA A 273 10.30 22.28 -56.38
C ALA A 273 11.74 22.47 -56.89
N GLY A 274 12.06 21.84 -58.03
CA GLY A 274 13.43 21.49 -58.42
C GLY A 274 14.17 22.52 -59.26
N VAL A 275 15.45 22.18 -59.53
CA VAL A 275 16.20 22.58 -60.74
C VAL A 275 17.14 21.42 -61.11
N ASN A 276 17.04 20.96 -62.37
CA ASN A 276 17.91 19.97 -63.01
C ASN A 276 19.31 20.54 -63.32
N ILE A 277 20.38 19.77 -63.06
CA ILE A 277 21.58 19.73 -63.93
C ILE A 277 22.08 18.28 -64.03
N GLU A 278 22.50 17.94 -65.25
CA GLU A 278 22.68 16.63 -65.86
C GLU A 278 23.93 15.80 -65.46
N LYS A 279 23.74 14.47 -65.60
CA LYS A 279 24.58 13.46 -66.30
C LYS A 279 25.76 12.73 -65.60
N ASN A 280 25.76 11.43 -65.93
CA ASN A 280 26.81 10.41 -66.00
C ASN A 280 27.16 9.68 -64.68
N GLN A 281 27.24 8.34 -64.59
CA GLN A 281 27.27 7.26 -65.60
C GLN A 281 26.95 5.90 -64.92
N ASN A 282 26.32 5.02 -65.70
CA ASN A 282 26.44 3.54 -65.75
C ASN A 282 25.88 2.62 -64.63
N LYS A 283 24.72 2.05 -64.97
CA LYS A 283 24.16 0.71 -64.65
C LYS A 283 25.10 -0.44 -65.14
N PRO A 284 24.94 -1.73 -64.75
CA PRO A 284 23.65 -2.44 -64.74
C PRO A 284 23.39 -3.50 -63.65
N VAL A 285 22.16 -4.02 -63.76
CA VAL A 285 21.35 -4.88 -62.89
C VAL A 285 21.54 -6.38 -63.31
N PRO A 286 20.66 -7.32 -62.94
CA PRO A 286 20.80 -8.39 -61.93
C PRO A 286 21.04 -9.79 -62.54
N GLN A 287 21.18 -10.85 -61.71
CA GLN A 287 20.72 -12.18 -62.13
C GLN A 287 20.33 -13.10 -60.95
N LYS A 288 19.22 -13.82 -61.20
CA LYS A 288 18.58 -14.86 -60.39
C LYS A 288 19.41 -16.15 -60.39
N GLY A 289 19.20 -17.00 -59.38
CA GLY A 289 19.60 -18.41 -59.42
C GLY A 289 19.16 -19.16 -58.16
N ASP A 290 18.37 -20.21 -58.37
CA ASP A 290 17.61 -21.00 -57.41
C ASP A 290 18.42 -22.06 -56.62
N SER A 291 17.88 -22.38 -55.44
CA SER A 291 17.68 -23.71 -54.82
C SER A 291 18.83 -24.55 -54.21
N GLU A 292 18.41 -25.25 -53.16
CA GLU A 292 18.89 -26.52 -52.56
C GLU A 292 19.88 -26.52 -51.37
N ARG A 293 19.29 -26.60 -50.17
CA ARG A 293 19.32 -27.74 -49.23
C ARG A 293 20.68 -28.42 -48.94
N SER A 294 21.14 -28.34 -47.69
CA SER A 294 21.61 -29.51 -46.92
C SER A 294 21.89 -29.18 -45.45
N ASN A 295 21.41 -30.09 -44.57
CA ASN A 295 21.75 -30.23 -43.16
C ASN A 295 23.14 -30.86 -42.99
N LEU A 296 23.83 -30.54 -41.89
CA LEU A 296 24.74 -31.41 -41.10
C LEU A 296 25.14 -30.61 -39.84
N THR A 297 24.65 -30.87 -38.62
CA THR A 297 25.00 -31.93 -37.64
C THR A 297 26.48 -32.24 -37.44
N SER A 298 26.99 -31.87 -36.25
CA SER A 298 27.92 -32.60 -35.37
C SER A 298 27.77 -31.97 -33.97
N GLU A 299 27.18 -32.61 -32.95
CA GLU A 299 27.74 -33.64 -32.05
C GLU A 299 29.20 -33.38 -31.65
N LYS A 300 29.69 -33.50 -30.41
CA LYS A 300 29.22 -33.82 -29.05
C LYS A 300 30.49 -33.67 -28.18
N SER A 301 30.39 -33.23 -26.92
CA SER A 301 31.05 -33.95 -25.81
C SER A 301 30.63 -33.40 -24.44
N VAL A 302 30.31 -34.36 -23.58
CA VAL A 302 29.92 -34.27 -22.17
C VAL A 302 31.16 -34.61 -21.33
N ALA A 303 31.32 -33.99 -20.17
CA ALA A 303 31.92 -34.64 -19.01
C ALA A 303 31.49 -33.93 -17.71
N ASP A 304 30.82 -34.71 -16.87
CA ASP A 304 30.53 -34.48 -15.45
C ASP A 304 31.80 -34.26 -14.61
N GLN A 305 31.65 -33.59 -13.46
CA GLN A 305 32.32 -34.01 -12.23
C GLN A 305 31.61 -33.47 -10.98
N SER A 306 31.03 -34.40 -10.23
CA SER A 306 30.62 -34.35 -8.83
C SER A 306 31.84 -34.41 -7.90
N MET A 307 31.78 -33.74 -6.74
CA MET A 307 32.59 -34.10 -5.57
C MET A 307 31.79 -33.92 -4.28
N ASP A 308 31.52 -35.06 -3.63
CA ASP A 308 31.22 -35.22 -2.21
C ASP A 308 32.51 -35.14 -1.39
N ILE A 309 32.46 -34.55 -0.20
CA ILE A 309 33.38 -34.88 0.92
C ILE A 309 32.58 -34.86 2.23
N GLU A 310 32.45 -36.04 2.84
CA GLU A 310 32.09 -36.23 4.26
C GLU A 310 33.32 -36.12 5.16
N GLY A 311 33.08 -35.69 6.41
CA GLY A 311 33.72 -36.27 7.61
C GLY A 311 34.90 -35.51 8.21
N GLU A 312 34.71 -34.96 9.42
CA GLU A 312 35.32 -35.53 10.63
C GLU A 312 34.79 -34.87 11.91
N ALA A 313 34.43 -35.74 12.87
CA ALA A 313 34.13 -35.41 14.24
C ALA A 313 35.42 -35.22 15.05
N LYS A 314 35.38 -34.37 16.09
CA LYS A 314 36.12 -34.60 17.33
C LYS A 314 35.50 -33.86 18.52
N SER A 315 35.33 -34.65 19.56
CA SER A 315 34.86 -34.41 20.92
C SER A 315 35.99 -34.02 21.88
N SER A 316 35.68 -33.19 22.88
CA SER A 316 36.22 -33.11 24.27
C SER A 316 36.00 -31.66 24.78
N GLU A 317 35.68 -31.28 26.02
CA GLU A 317 35.68 -31.85 27.38
C GLU A 317 34.74 -30.95 28.24
N GLN A 318 33.77 -31.50 28.97
CA GLN A 318 33.69 -31.57 30.45
C GLN A 318 34.19 -30.38 31.29
N GLN A 319 33.27 -29.75 32.03
CA GLN A 319 33.37 -29.37 33.47
C GLN A 319 31.97 -28.89 33.94
N GLN A 320 31.19 -29.75 34.61
CA GLN A 320 30.99 -29.88 36.08
C GLN A 320 30.28 -28.70 36.79
N THR A 321 29.02 -28.99 37.16
CA THR A 321 28.34 -28.76 38.46
C THR A 321 28.21 -27.34 39.05
N ASN A 322 26.96 -26.89 39.26
CA ASN A 322 26.37 -26.88 40.61
C ASN A 322 24.85 -26.56 40.61
N LYS A 323 24.10 -27.38 41.36
CA LYS A 323 22.71 -27.15 41.80
C LYS A 323 22.70 -26.09 42.90
N ILE A 324 21.74 -25.15 42.88
CA ILE A 324 21.16 -24.55 44.08
C ILE A 324 19.66 -24.31 43.83
N ASP A 325 18.84 -24.90 44.70
CA ASP A 325 17.40 -24.69 44.89
C ASP A 325 17.06 -23.24 45.29
N GLY A 326 15.82 -22.80 45.05
CA GLY A 326 15.21 -21.79 45.93
C GLY A 326 14.20 -20.83 45.32
N ASP A 327 12.94 -21.12 45.60
CA ASP A 327 11.85 -20.20 45.92
C ASP A 327 11.21 -19.28 44.86
N ALA A 328 9.98 -19.67 44.53
CA ALA A 328 8.91 -18.83 44.04
C ALA A 328 8.51 -17.73 45.04
N LYS A 329 8.34 -16.49 44.56
CA LYS A 329 7.43 -15.51 45.17
C LYS A 329 6.66 -14.72 44.11
N ASN A 330 5.34 -14.87 44.20
CA ASN A 330 4.31 -14.09 43.52
C ASN A 330 4.47 -12.59 43.80
N PHE A 331 4.39 -11.76 42.76
CA PHE A 331 4.20 -10.32 42.91
C PHE A 331 2.79 -9.96 42.42
N ILE A 332 1.90 -9.69 43.38
CA ILE A 332 0.59 -9.09 43.18
C ILE A 332 0.73 -7.63 43.61
N GLY A 333 0.46 -6.68 42.70
CA GLY A 333 0.44 -5.26 42.99
C GLY A 333 -0.68 -4.57 42.23
N GLY A 334 -1.77 -4.27 42.95
CA GLY A 334 -2.93 -3.51 42.49
C GLY A 334 -2.74 -1.98 42.55
N PRO A 335 -3.81 -1.19 42.40
CA PRO A 335 -3.88 -0.05 41.48
C PRO A 335 -3.59 1.32 42.11
N SER A 336 -3.05 2.25 41.32
CA SER A 336 -2.97 3.67 41.67
C SER A 336 -4.10 4.48 41.04
N SER A 337 -4.85 5.15 41.91
CA SER A 337 -6.00 6.01 41.65
C SER A 337 -5.61 7.34 41.00
N TRP A 338 -6.35 7.74 39.96
CA TRP A 338 -6.28 9.07 39.37
C TRP A 338 -7.17 10.05 40.15
N ASN A 339 -6.55 11.12 40.64
CA ASN A 339 -7.21 12.21 41.36
C ASN A 339 -7.89 13.17 40.37
N LYS A 340 -9.17 13.49 40.63
CA LYS A 340 -9.93 14.55 39.96
C LYS A 340 -9.77 15.87 40.72
N ASN A 341 -9.81 16.97 39.99
CA ASN A 341 -9.98 18.37 40.40
C ASN A 341 -8.69 19.17 40.68
N ALA A 342 -8.32 19.97 39.70
CA ALA A 342 -7.72 21.29 39.94
C ALA A 342 -8.67 22.34 39.37
N LYS A 343 -8.90 23.37 40.19
CA LYS A 343 -9.83 24.49 40.03
C LYS A 343 -9.52 25.38 38.84
#